data_AF-A0A4U0S2R5-F1
#
_entry.id   AF-A0A4U0S2R5-F1
#
_cell.length_a   1.000
_cell.length_b   1.000
_cell.length_c   1.000
_cell.angle_alpha   90.00
_cell.angle_beta   90.00
_cell.angle_gamma   90.00
#
_symmetry.space_group_name_H-M   'P 1'
#
loop_
_entity.id
_entity.type
_entity.pdbx_description
1 polymer ?
#
loop_
_entity_poly.entity_id
_entity_poly.type
_entity_poly.pdbx_seq_one_letter_code
_entity_poly.pdbx_strand_id
1 'polypeptide(L)'
;MPIQKIRLTSRQDIADGTMAFQFEKPEGFTYKAGQFADYTLIDPPETDGEGNTRGFSFASAPYEDHLMLASRMRDTAFKRVLQTMDIGAELTLDAPYGSFTLHNNTRVPAVFLTGGIGVTPVRSIVLQAFHDNAPHRILVFDSSRRPEDAPFLDELMQPQKRENPNYTFVGTMTQMEKSRREWHGETGFITKAMLLKYIDDLTLPIYYVDGPPGMVTALRETLNAAGVDDDNIRTEEFSGYPQAG
;
A
#
# COMPACT_ATOMS: atom_id res chain seq x y z
N MET A 1 -8.56 -14.07 -16.21
CA MET A 1 -8.71 -13.15 -17.36
C MET A 1 -7.57 -13.43 -18.33
N PRO A 2 -7.61 -13.03 -19.61
CA PRO A 2 -6.44 -13.16 -20.47
C PRO A 2 -5.33 -12.19 -20.03
N ILE A 3 -4.08 -12.64 -20.15
CA ILE A 3 -2.88 -11.80 -19.94
C ILE A 3 -2.98 -10.58 -20.87
N GLN A 4 -2.80 -9.39 -20.30
CA GLN A 4 -2.88 -8.12 -21.01
C GLN A 4 -1.48 -7.61 -21.34
N LYS A 5 -1.37 -6.82 -22.40
CA LYS A 5 -0.20 -5.97 -22.64
C LYS A 5 -0.52 -4.55 -22.18
N ILE A 6 0.39 -3.96 -21.42
CA ILE A 6 0.26 -2.59 -20.90
C ILE A 6 1.52 -1.81 -21.23
N ARG A 7 1.39 -0.50 -21.49
CA ARG A 7 2.52 0.39 -21.79
C ARG A 7 2.81 1.32 -20.65
N LEU A 8 4.09 1.50 -20.32
CA LEU A 8 4.53 2.50 -19.35
C LEU A 8 4.22 3.89 -19.90
N THR A 9 3.39 4.68 -19.21
CA THR A 9 3.01 6.03 -19.64
C THR A 9 3.76 7.11 -18.87
N SER A 10 4.08 6.85 -17.60
CA SER A 10 4.86 7.78 -16.78
C SER A 10 5.58 7.06 -15.64
N ARG A 11 6.59 7.72 -15.07
CA ARG A 11 7.26 7.32 -13.84
C ARG A 11 7.62 8.55 -13.02
N GLN A 12 7.59 8.43 -11.70
CA GLN A 12 7.93 9.53 -10.78
C GLN A 12 8.45 9.00 -9.45
N ASP A 13 9.36 9.75 -8.83
CA ASP A 13 9.69 9.56 -7.42
C ASP A 13 8.51 10.04 -6.56
N ILE A 14 8.06 9.21 -5.63
CA ILE A 14 6.94 9.51 -4.72
C ILE A 14 7.36 9.62 -3.26
N ALA A 15 8.57 9.15 -2.94
CA ALA A 15 9.26 9.24 -1.65
C ALA A 15 10.73 8.86 -1.85
N ASP A 16 11.59 9.14 -0.87
CA ASP A 16 13.00 8.72 -0.89
C ASP A 16 13.09 7.20 -1.17
N GLY A 17 13.80 6.84 -2.25
CA GLY A 17 13.98 5.45 -2.69
C GLY A 17 12.69 4.74 -3.12
N THR A 18 11.64 5.48 -3.50
CA THR A 18 10.34 4.92 -3.90
C THR A 18 9.82 5.58 -5.14
N MET A 19 9.45 4.76 -6.13
CA MET A 19 8.92 5.24 -7.40
C MET A 19 7.52 4.69 -7.64
N ALA A 20 6.69 5.49 -8.32
CA ALA A 20 5.47 5.08 -8.97
C ALA A 20 5.68 5.00 -10.49
N PHE A 21 5.07 3.99 -11.09
CA PHE A 21 5.06 3.71 -12.52
C PHE A 21 3.59 3.61 -12.95
N GLN A 22 3.18 4.45 -13.89
CA GLN A 22 1.84 4.41 -14.44
C GLN A 22 1.83 3.70 -15.78
N PHE A 23 0.78 2.93 -16.02
CA PHE A 23 0.56 2.19 -17.24
C PHE A 23 -0.81 2.49 -17.83
N GLU A 24 -0.94 2.31 -19.15
CA GLU A 24 -2.24 2.26 -19.80
C GLU A 24 -3.14 1.23 -19.11
N LYS A 25 -4.38 1.62 -18.82
CA LYS A 25 -5.40 0.69 -18.33
C LYS A 25 -6.14 0.10 -19.53
N PRO A 26 -6.11 -1.22 -19.74
CA PRO A 26 -6.81 -1.83 -20.87
C PRO A 26 -8.31 -1.52 -20.83
N GLU A 27 -8.92 -1.36 -22.00
CA GLU A 27 -10.35 -1.09 -22.11
C GLU A 27 -11.17 -2.22 -21.47
N GLY A 28 -12.15 -1.86 -20.64
CA GLY A 28 -12.96 -2.84 -19.91
C GLY A 28 -12.23 -3.59 -18.79
N PHE A 29 -10.98 -3.25 -18.47
CA PHE A 29 -10.26 -3.88 -17.37
C PHE A 29 -10.84 -3.46 -16.00
N THR A 30 -11.27 -4.46 -15.23
CA THR A 30 -11.86 -4.26 -13.90
C THR A 30 -11.07 -5.03 -12.84
N TYR A 31 -10.85 -4.40 -11.70
CA TYR A 31 -10.28 -5.01 -10.49
C TYR A 31 -10.92 -4.38 -9.25
N LYS A 32 -10.79 -5.03 -8.10
CA LYS A 32 -11.19 -4.45 -6.80
C LYS A 32 -10.00 -3.74 -6.18
N ALA A 33 -10.26 -2.60 -5.52
CA ALA A 33 -9.24 -1.86 -4.81
C ALA A 33 -8.55 -2.74 -3.75
N GLY A 34 -7.23 -2.68 -3.73
CA GLY A 34 -6.37 -3.52 -2.88
C GLY A 34 -5.94 -4.86 -3.50
N GLN A 35 -6.39 -5.20 -4.70
CA GLN A 35 -5.87 -6.35 -5.45
C GLN A 35 -4.47 -6.08 -6.05
N PHE A 36 -3.82 -7.16 -6.49
CA PHE A 36 -2.50 -7.12 -7.11
C PHE A 36 -2.47 -7.80 -8.48
N ALA A 37 -1.33 -7.64 -9.16
CA ALA A 37 -1.04 -8.26 -10.44
C ALA A 37 0.40 -8.74 -10.51
N ASP A 38 0.63 -9.74 -11.35
CA ASP A 38 1.96 -10.11 -11.80
C ASP A 38 2.34 -9.31 -13.05
N TYR A 39 3.45 -8.58 -12.95
CA TYR A 39 4.03 -7.79 -14.03
C TYR A 39 5.25 -8.52 -14.57
N THR A 40 5.28 -8.78 -15.88
CA THR A 40 6.40 -9.45 -16.53
C THR A 40 7.07 -8.53 -17.55
N LEU A 41 8.38 -8.34 -17.40
CA LEU A 41 9.20 -7.63 -18.38
C LEU A 41 9.39 -8.52 -19.62
N ILE A 42 9.14 -7.97 -20.80
CA ILE A 42 9.30 -8.66 -22.08
C ILE A 42 10.75 -8.50 -22.52
N ASP A 43 11.46 -9.63 -22.69
CA ASP A 43 12.86 -9.70 -23.13
C ASP A 43 13.81 -8.68 -22.45
N PRO A 44 13.86 -8.62 -21.10
CA PRO A 44 14.66 -7.63 -20.41
C PRO A 44 16.17 -7.85 -20.65
N PRO A 45 16.98 -6.78 -20.64
CA PRO A 45 18.43 -6.88 -20.84
C PRO A 45 19.15 -7.60 -19.69
N GLU A 46 18.50 -7.74 -18.53
CA GLU A 46 19.00 -8.47 -17.38
C GLU A 46 17.84 -9.13 -16.59
N THR A 47 18.17 -10.21 -15.87
CA THR A 47 17.28 -10.89 -14.90
C THR A 47 18.11 -11.32 -13.68
N ASP A 48 17.43 -11.69 -12.60
CA ASP A 48 18.03 -12.30 -11.41
C ASP A 48 17.36 -13.66 -11.12
N GLY A 49 17.69 -14.30 -9.99
CA GLY A 49 17.18 -15.63 -9.64
C GLY A 49 15.67 -15.74 -9.49
N GLU A 50 14.97 -14.61 -9.34
CA GLU A 50 13.51 -14.53 -9.23
C GLU A 50 12.84 -14.34 -10.61
N GLY A 51 13.63 -14.29 -11.70
CA GLY A 51 13.14 -14.15 -13.07
C GLY A 51 12.68 -12.74 -13.44
N ASN A 52 11.88 -12.64 -14.49
CA ASN A 52 11.39 -11.38 -15.08
C ASN A 52 9.96 -11.01 -14.66
N THR A 53 9.33 -11.78 -13.76
CA THR A 53 7.98 -11.51 -13.24
C THR A 53 8.02 -11.11 -11.78
N ARG A 54 7.21 -10.13 -11.40
CA ARG A 54 7.03 -9.72 -9.99
C ARG A 54 5.58 -9.32 -9.73
N GLY A 55 5.08 -9.73 -8.55
CA GLY A 55 3.78 -9.32 -8.04
C GLY A 55 3.85 -7.92 -7.40
N PHE A 56 2.89 -7.06 -7.76
CA PHE A 56 2.69 -5.75 -7.13
C PHE A 56 1.21 -5.41 -7.00
N SER A 57 0.82 -4.85 -5.86
CA SER A 57 -0.53 -4.30 -5.69
C SER A 57 -0.77 -3.14 -6.64
N PHE A 58 -2.02 -3.02 -7.10
CA PHE A 58 -2.47 -1.81 -7.76
C PHE A 58 -2.49 -0.68 -6.73
N ALA A 59 -1.57 0.27 -6.87
CA ALA A 59 -1.57 1.50 -6.09
C ALA A 59 -2.69 2.45 -6.55
N SER A 60 -3.12 2.32 -7.82
CA SER A 60 -4.25 3.05 -8.37
C SER A 60 -5.58 2.51 -7.84
N ALA A 61 -6.57 3.37 -7.68
CA ALA A 61 -7.95 2.99 -7.43
C ALA A 61 -8.63 2.53 -8.74
N PRO A 62 -9.61 1.60 -8.69
CA PRO A 62 -10.35 1.14 -9.85
C PRO A 62 -11.02 2.23 -10.68
N TYR A 63 -11.39 3.39 -10.12
CA TYR A 63 -11.95 4.50 -10.89
C TYR A 63 -10.91 5.28 -11.71
N GLU A 64 -9.62 5.17 -11.39
CA GLU A 64 -8.55 5.86 -12.12
C GLU A 64 -8.42 5.27 -13.54
N ASP A 65 -8.06 6.13 -14.49
CA ASP A 65 -7.94 5.84 -15.93
C ASP A 65 -6.63 5.15 -16.32
N HIS A 66 -5.75 4.95 -15.35
CA HIS A 66 -4.45 4.30 -15.49
C HIS A 66 -4.29 3.21 -14.42
N LEU A 67 -3.35 2.30 -14.66
CA LEU A 67 -2.86 1.39 -13.63
C LEU A 67 -1.61 2.00 -13.00
N MET A 68 -1.47 1.91 -11.69
CA MET A 68 -0.27 2.36 -10.99
C MET A 68 0.35 1.24 -10.19
N LEU A 69 1.63 1.01 -10.43
CA LEU A 69 2.52 0.20 -9.60
C LEU A 69 3.40 1.17 -8.81
N ALA A 70 3.57 0.95 -7.51
CA ALA A 70 4.56 1.67 -6.72
C ALA A 70 5.44 0.71 -5.94
N SER A 71 6.74 0.99 -5.91
CA SER A 71 7.72 0.10 -5.31
C SER A 71 8.89 0.85 -4.68
N ARG A 72 9.41 0.31 -3.57
CA ARG A 72 10.74 0.66 -3.07
C ARG A 72 11.79 0.18 -4.06
N MET A 73 12.67 1.08 -4.50
CA MET A 73 13.70 0.82 -5.50
C MET A 73 14.92 0.17 -4.85
N ARG A 74 14.81 -1.15 -4.66
CA ARG A 74 15.93 -2.02 -4.26
C ARG A 74 16.70 -2.48 -5.49
N ASP A 75 17.94 -2.87 -5.28
CA ASP A 75 18.85 -3.30 -6.34
C ASP A 75 18.57 -4.74 -6.82
N THR A 76 17.45 -4.90 -7.53
CA THR A 76 17.04 -6.14 -8.19
C THR A 76 16.99 -5.91 -9.70
N ALA A 77 17.27 -6.93 -10.51
CA ALA A 77 17.31 -6.79 -11.97
C ALA A 77 15.98 -6.24 -12.52
N PHE A 78 14.85 -6.79 -12.05
CA PHE A 78 13.52 -6.32 -12.44
C PHE A 78 13.34 -4.80 -12.21
N LYS A 79 13.74 -4.31 -11.04
CA LYS A 79 13.57 -2.89 -10.67
C LYS A 79 14.53 -1.97 -11.40
N ARG A 80 15.77 -2.40 -11.68
CA ARG A 80 16.71 -1.63 -12.50
C ARG A 80 16.17 -1.45 -13.92
N VAL A 81 15.66 -2.52 -14.52
CA VAL A 81 15.02 -2.46 -15.85
C VAL A 81 13.78 -1.58 -15.81
N LEU A 82 12.86 -1.81 -14.87
CA LEU A 82 11.65 -0.99 -14.72
C LEU A 82 11.96 0.50 -14.53
N GLN A 83 13.00 0.83 -13.76
CA GLN A 83 13.43 2.21 -13.51
C GLN A 83 13.93 2.91 -14.76
N THR A 84 14.53 2.17 -15.69
CA THR A 84 15.26 2.72 -16.84
C THR A 84 14.55 2.54 -18.17
N MET A 85 13.53 1.67 -18.25
CA MET A 85 12.80 1.38 -19.48
C MET A 85 12.16 2.64 -20.08
N ASP A 86 12.03 2.68 -21.40
CA ASP A 86 11.47 3.83 -22.10
C ASP A 86 9.96 3.97 -21.84
N ILE A 87 9.49 5.22 -21.80
CA ILE A 87 8.04 5.50 -21.87
C ILE A 87 7.52 4.94 -23.20
N GLY A 88 6.40 4.21 -23.14
CA GLY A 88 5.81 3.48 -24.26
C GLY A 88 6.22 2.00 -24.34
N ALA A 89 7.24 1.57 -23.58
CA ALA A 89 7.64 0.17 -23.53
C ALA A 89 6.54 -0.72 -22.89
N GLU A 90 6.41 -1.93 -23.41
CA GLU A 90 5.37 -2.89 -23.02
C GLU A 90 5.83 -3.84 -21.91
N LEU A 91 4.90 -4.17 -21.01
CA LEU A 91 4.97 -5.33 -20.11
C LEU A 91 3.73 -6.19 -20.32
N THR A 92 3.78 -7.43 -19.86
CA THR A 92 2.55 -8.21 -19.67
C THR A 92 2.05 -8.12 -18.24
N LEU A 93 0.73 -8.08 -18.11
CA LEU A 93 0.00 -8.01 -16.86
C LEU A 93 -0.89 -9.24 -16.73
N ASP A 94 -0.67 -10.04 -15.69
CA ASP A 94 -1.56 -11.13 -15.31
C ASP A 94 -2.27 -10.79 -14.00
N ALA A 95 -3.60 -10.67 -14.06
CA ALA A 95 -4.41 -10.08 -12.99
C ALA A 95 -5.93 -10.24 -13.21
N PRO A 96 -6.76 -9.85 -12.22
CA PRO A 96 -6.38 -9.44 -10.86
C PRO A 96 -6.28 -10.61 -9.89
N TYR A 97 -5.41 -10.48 -8.89
CA TYR A 97 -5.20 -11.43 -7.80
C TYR A 97 -5.42 -10.78 -6.42
N GLY A 98 -5.50 -11.58 -5.37
CA GLY A 98 -5.60 -11.12 -3.99
C GLY A 98 -7.03 -10.87 -3.50
N SER A 99 -7.17 -10.84 -2.17
CA SER A 99 -8.44 -10.68 -1.45
C SER A 99 -8.42 -9.56 -0.41
N PHE A 100 -7.31 -8.79 -0.35
CA PHE A 100 -7.11 -7.65 0.53
C PHE A 100 -7.96 -6.46 0.07
N THR A 101 -9.27 -6.60 0.25
CA THR A 101 -10.29 -5.66 -0.22
C THR A 101 -11.12 -5.20 0.96
N LEU A 102 -11.63 -3.96 0.91
CA LEU A 102 -12.48 -3.41 1.95
C LEU A 102 -13.70 -4.32 2.21
N HIS A 103 -13.94 -4.65 3.48
CA HIS A 103 -15.06 -5.49 3.88
C HIS A 103 -16.40 -4.81 3.58
N ASN A 104 -17.45 -5.59 3.32
CA ASN A 104 -18.76 -5.03 2.94
C ASN A 104 -19.59 -4.49 4.12
N ASN A 105 -19.26 -4.88 5.37
CA ASN A 105 -20.03 -4.46 6.55
C ASN A 105 -19.71 -3.02 6.98
N THR A 106 -20.38 -2.04 6.40
CA THR A 106 -20.14 -0.60 6.61
C THR A 106 -20.23 -0.10 8.06
N ARG A 107 -20.86 -0.87 8.96
CA ARG A 107 -20.98 -0.54 10.39
C ARG A 107 -19.73 -0.86 11.19
N VAL A 108 -18.85 -1.71 10.66
CA VAL A 108 -17.59 -2.08 11.29
C VAL A 108 -16.50 -1.12 10.79
N PRO A 109 -15.68 -0.53 11.68
CA PRO A 109 -14.56 0.28 11.23
C PRO A 109 -13.51 -0.57 10.50
N ALA A 110 -12.91 0.00 9.46
CA ALA A 110 -11.73 -0.56 8.80
C ALA A 110 -10.48 0.16 9.31
N VAL A 111 -9.53 -0.59 9.87
CA VAL A 111 -8.27 -0.03 10.37
C VAL A 111 -7.12 -0.60 9.56
N PHE A 112 -6.43 0.28 8.83
CA PHE A 112 -5.24 -0.07 8.05
C PHE A 112 -4.00 0.25 8.88
N LEU A 113 -3.10 -0.73 9.02
CA LEU A 113 -1.81 -0.59 9.69
C LEU A 113 -0.72 -0.87 8.66
N THR A 114 -0.10 0.18 8.13
CA THR A 114 0.80 0.08 6.98
C THR A 114 2.22 0.48 7.30
N GLY A 115 3.17 -0.19 6.66
CA GLY A 115 4.59 0.14 6.74
C GLY A 115 5.26 0.22 5.39
N GLY A 116 5.98 1.32 5.13
CA GLY A 116 6.88 1.42 4.00
C GLY A 116 6.18 1.44 2.64
N ILE A 117 6.08 0.30 1.94
CA ILE A 117 5.37 0.19 0.65
C ILE A 117 4.03 -0.54 0.76
N GLY A 118 3.71 -1.14 1.92
CA GLY A 118 2.40 -1.76 2.16
C GLY A 118 1.24 -0.77 2.19
N VAL A 119 1.51 0.53 2.01
CA VAL A 119 0.47 1.55 1.82
C VAL A 119 -0.15 1.48 0.42
N THR A 120 0.45 0.79 -0.55
CA THR A 120 -0.05 0.76 -1.94
C THR A 120 -1.46 0.18 -2.10
N PRO A 121 -1.81 -1.01 -1.58
CA PRO A 121 -3.20 -1.47 -1.64
C PRO A 121 -4.14 -0.57 -0.83
N VAL A 122 -3.65 0.02 0.26
CA VAL A 122 -4.44 0.90 1.12
C VAL A 122 -4.78 2.22 0.43
N ARG A 123 -3.85 2.82 -0.32
CA ARG A 123 -4.13 3.98 -1.17
C ARG A 123 -5.28 3.67 -2.12
N SER A 124 -5.19 2.55 -2.84
CA SER A 124 -6.22 2.11 -3.78
C SER A 124 -7.58 2.00 -3.09
N ILE A 125 -7.63 1.34 -1.92
CA ILE A 125 -8.86 1.14 -1.14
C ILE A 125 -9.44 2.49 -0.68
N VAL A 126 -8.61 3.35 -0.09
CA VAL A 126 -9.02 4.63 0.47
C VAL A 126 -9.58 5.55 -0.61
N LEU A 127 -8.88 5.68 -1.74
CA LEU A 127 -9.33 6.53 -2.84
C LEU A 127 -10.61 5.99 -3.47
N GLN A 128 -10.73 4.66 -3.67
CA GLN A 128 -11.96 4.06 -4.18
C GLN A 128 -13.13 4.27 -3.21
N ALA A 129 -12.91 4.09 -1.90
CA ALA A 129 -13.93 4.33 -0.88
C ALA A 129 -14.43 5.78 -0.90
N PHE A 130 -13.55 6.76 -1.10
CA PHE A 130 -13.98 8.15 -1.26
C PHE A 130 -14.72 8.42 -2.55
N HIS A 131 -14.24 7.89 -3.67
CA HIS A 131 -14.93 8.00 -4.96
C HIS A 131 -16.37 7.47 -4.86
N ASP A 132 -16.56 6.33 -4.19
CA ASP A 132 -17.86 5.68 -4.06
C ASP A 132 -18.73 6.26 -2.92
N ASN A 133 -18.23 7.28 -2.19
CA ASN A 133 -18.83 7.80 -0.96
C ASN A 133 -19.18 6.69 0.04
N ALA A 134 -18.26 5.73 0.21
CA ALA A 134 -18.44 4.60 1.10
C ALA A 134 -18.68 5.08 2.53
N PRO A 135 -19.69 4.54 3.24
CA PRO A 135 -20.06 5.01 4.57
C PRO A 135 -19.19 4.42 5.69
N HIS A 136 -18.16 3.63 5.35
CA HIS A 136 -17.23 3.05 6.31
C HIS A 136 -16.49 4.12 7.10
N ARG A 137 -16.33 3.88 8.41
CA ARG A 137 -15.31 4.57 9.20
C ARG A 137 -13.95 3.93 8.89
N ILE A 138 -13.05 4.70 8.28
CA ILE A 138 -11.71 4.25 7.88
C ILE A 138 -10.65 4.97 8.70
N LEU A 139 -9.74 4.20 9.31
CA LEU A 139 -8.55 4.72 9.96
C LEU A 139 -7.32 4.13 9.27
N VAL A 140 -6.32 4.97 8.97
CA VAL A 140 -5.06 4.55 8.37
C VAL A 140 -3.93 4.97 9.29
N PHE A 141 -3.20 4.00 9.84
CA PHE A 141 -1.96 4.21 10.56
C PHE A 141 -0.81 3.85 9.63
N ASP A 142 -0.07 4.85 9.15
CA ASP A 142 1.07 4.64 8.27
C ASP A 142 2.38 4.91 9.00
N SER A 143 3.22 3.88 9.11
CA SER A 143 4.50 3.92 9.79
C SER A 143 5.64 4.02 8.77
N SER A 144 6.38 5.12 8.84
CA SER A 144 7.59 5.35 8.05
C SER A 144 8.75 5.74 8.95
N ARG A 145 9.98 5.75 8.40
CA ARG A 145 11.14 6.24 9.15
C ARG A 145 11.06 7.75 9.31
N ARG A 146 10.83 8.44 8.20
CA ARG A 146 10.76 9.89 8.12
C ARG A 146 9.66 10.29 7.11
N PRO A 147 9.14 11.53 7.16
CA PRO A 147 8.15 12.01 6.20
C PRO A 147 8.58 11.93 4.74
N GLU A 148 9.89 12.05 4.46
CA GLU A 148 10.45 11.90 3.11
C GLU A 148 10.40 10.45 2.61
N ASP A 149 10.39 9.50 3.54
CA ASP A 149 10.32 8.09 3.20
C ASP A 149 8.87 7.64 2.97
N ALA A 150 7.85 8.42 3.29
CA ALA A 150 6.44 7.99 3.28
C ALA A 150 5.77 8.25 1.91
N PRO A 151 5.57 7.22 1.06
CA PRO A 151 4.88 7.41 -0.21
C PRO A 151 3.41 7.78 0.03
N PHE A 152 2.89 8.69 -0.79
CA PHE A 152 1.49 9.16 -0.75
C PHE A 152 1.08 9.88 0.55
N LEU A 153 2.04 10.26 1.41
CA LEU A 153 1.76 10.90 2.70
C LEU A 153 0.84 12.12 2.56
N ASP A 154 1.21 13.07 1.69
CA ASP A 154 0.46 14.32 1.56
C ASP A 154 -0.94 14.09 0.95
N GLU A 155 -1.09 13.08 0.08
CA GLU A 155 -2.35 12.67 -0.54
C GLU A 155 -3.30 12.06 0.51
N LEU A 156 -2.81 11.12 1.31
CA LEU A 156 -3.60 10.45 2.35
C LEU A 156 -3.94 11.39 3.51
N MET A 157 -3.18 12.47 3.72
CA MET A 157 -3.53 13.52 4.67
C MET A 157 -4.61 14.48 4.17
N GLN A 158 -4.88 14.57 2.85
CA GLN A 158 -5.83 15.55 2.30
C GLN A 158 -7.28 15.39 2.79
N PRO A 159 -7.87 14.18 2.85
CA PRO A 159 -9.28 14.04 3.22
C PRO A 159 -9.58 14.54 4.63
N GLN A 160 -8.62 14.39 5.56
CA GLN A 160 -8.73 14.92 6.91
C GLN A 160 -8.73 16.46 6.91
N LYS A 161 -7.97 17.10 6.01
CA LYS A 161 -8.01 18.57 5.81
C LYS A 161 -9.35 19.05 5.22
N ARG A 162 -10.12 18.16 4.59
CA ARG A 162 -11.46 18.43 4.05
C ARG A 162 -12.59 18.04 5.02
N GLU A 163 -12.24 17.78 6.29
CA GLU A 163 -13.18 17.47 7.38
C GLU A 163 -14.10 16.26 7.12
N ASN A 164 -13.62 15.22 6.43
CA ASN A 164 -14.39 13.98 6.31
C ASN A 164 -14.46 13.27 7.69
N PRO A 165 -15.63 13.20 8.34
CA PRO A 165 -15.74 12.64 9.69
C PRO A 165 -15.54 11.13 9.74
N ASN A 166 -15.64 10.45 8.60
CA ASN A 166 -15.49 9.00 8.49
C ASN A 166 -14.05 8.57 8.19
N TYR A 167 -13.10 9.50 8.11
CA TYR A 167 -11.71 9.19 7.80
C TYR A 167 -10.74 9.77 8.83
N THR A 168 -9.76 8.98 9.23
CA THR A 168 -8.65 9.44 10.07
C THR A 168 -7.34 8.89 9.54
N PHE A 169 -6.38 9.77 9.26
CA PHE A 169 -5.02 9.39 8.92
C PHE A 169 -4.08 9.68 10.10
N VAL A 170 -3.28 8.70 10.47
CA VAL A 170 -2.31 8.76 11.56
C VAL A 170 -0.95 8.32 11.02
N GLY A 171 -0.18 9.27 10.51
CA GLY A 171 1.22 9.03 10.19
C GLY A 171 2.06 8.92 11.47
N THR A 172 2.96 7.95 11.53
CA THR A 172 3.98 7.86 12.59
C THR A 172 5.38 7.71 12.03
N MET A 173 6.32 8.46 12.64
CA MET A 173 7.71 8.53 12.18
C MET A 173 8.67 7.94 13.23
N THR A 174 9.47 6.97 12.83
CA THR A 174 10.34 6.20 13.75
C THR A 174 11.78 6.75 13.87
N GLN A 175 12.20 7.66 12.99
CA GLN A 175 13.56 8.22 12.93
C GLN A 175 13.56 9.73 12.62
N MET A 176 12.72 10.50 13.32
CA MET A 176 12.58 11.95 13.10
C MET A 176 13.89 12.73 13.26
N GLU A 177 14.82 12.24 14.09
CA GLU A 177 16.14 12.83 14.27
C GLU A 177 16.99 12.87 13.00
N LYS A 178 16.60 12.10 11.96
CA LYS A 178 17.26 12.05 10.64
C LYS A 178 16.44 12.71 9.53
N SER A 179 15.33 13.34 9.88
CA SER A 179 14.44 13.98 8.91
C SER A 179 14.93 15.38 8.56
N ARG A 180 14.64 15.81 7.32
CA ARG A 180 14.82 17.18 6.85
C ARG A 180 13.50 17.96 6.82
N ARG A 181 12.38 17.29 7.14
CA ARG A 181 11.03 17.83 7.24
C ARG A 181 10.60 17.83 8.70
N GLU A 182 9.90 18.89 9.09
CA GLU A 182 9.20 18.89 10.38
C GLU A 182 8.04 17.89 10.35
N TRP A 183 7.75 17.32 11.51
CA TRP A 183 6.60 16.42 11.71
C TRP A 183 5.94 16.74 13.03
N HIS A 184 4.63 16.97 12.98
CA HIS A 184 3.81 17.28 14.15
C HIS A 184 2.81 16.16 14.50
N GLY A 185 2.89 15.02 13.80
CA GLY A 185 2.07 13.84 14.08
C GLY A 185 2.70 12.91 15.12
N GLU A 186 2.27 11.66 15.14
CA GLU A 186 2.80 10.63 16.04
C GLU A 186 4.27 10.30 15.70
N THR A 187 5.00 9.82 16.69
CA THR A 187 6.36 9.29 16.53
C THR A 187 6.51 7.94 17.21
N GLY A 188 7.45 7.14 16.71
CA GLY A 188 7.70 5.77 17.18
C GLY A 188 6.88 4.71 16.44
N PHE A 189 7.00 3.46 16.89
CA PHE A 189 6.27 2.34 16.31
C PHE A 189 4.78 2.40 16.68
N ILE A 190 3.93 1.83 15.82
CA ILE A 190 2.52 1.63 16.14
C ILE A 190 2.43 0.66 17.32
N THR A 191 1.78 1.10 18.40
CA THR A 191 1.60 0.32 19.63
C THR A 191 0.13 0.29 20.04
N LYS A 192 -0.25 -0.64 20.92
CA LYS A 192 -1.58 -0.65 21.53
C LYS A 192 -1.97 0.71 22.13
N ALA A 193 -1.03 1.37 22.82
CA ALA A 193 -1.26 2.68 23.42
C ALA A 193 -1.54 3.76 22.36
N MET A 194 -0.85 3.73 21.22
CA MET A 194 -1.13 4.63 20.10
C MET A 194 -2.50 4.36 19.49
N LEU A 195 -2.86 3.09 19.24
CA LEU A 195 -4.17 2.73 18.69
C LEU A 195 -5.31 3.22 19.59
N LEU A 196 -5.17 3.05 20.91
CA LEU A 196 -6.17 3.49 21.91
C LEU A 196 -6.36 5.01 21.99
N LYS A 197 -5.48 5.83 21.39
CA LYS A 197 -5.73 7.28 21.28
C LYS A 197 -6.81 7.62 20.24
N TYR A 198 -7.07 6.71 19.30
CA TYR A 198 -7.95 6.96 18.14
C TYR A 198 -9.11 5.95 18.05
N ILE A 199 -9.00 4.82 18.75
CA ILE A 199 -9.95 3.70 18.72
C ILE A 199 -10.30 3.32 20.16
N ASP A 200 -11.56 3.44 20.53
CA ASP A 200 -12.02 3.18 21.92
C ASP A 200 -11.99 1.70 22.28
N ASP A 201 -12.45 0.84 21.36
CA ASP A 201 -12.47 -0.62 21.51
C ASP A 201 -11.75 -1.26 20.32
N LEU A 202 -10.58 -1.84 20.59
CA LEU A 202 -9.74 -2.47 19.58
C LEU A 202 -10.33 -3.78 19.04
N THR A 203 -11.32 -4.38 19.70
CA THR A 203 -11.88 -5.67 19.28
C THR A 203 -12.95 -5.55 18.19
N LEU A 204 -13.49 -4.33 17.99
CA LEU A 204 -14.57 -4.07 17.03
C LEU A 204 -14.12 -3.96 15.56
N PRO A 205 -12.99 -3.31 15.22
CA PRO A 205 -12.61 -3.11 13.82
C PRO A 205 -12.15 -4.39 13.12
N ILE A 206 -12.19 -4.35 11.79
CA ILE A 206 -11.41 -5.26 10.94
C ILE A 206 -10.10 -4.57 10.60
N TYR A 207 -8.99 -5.24 10.91
CA TYR A 207 -7.64 -4.76 10.71
C TYR A 207 -7.06 -5.28 9.39
N TYR A 208 -6.37 -4.40 8.69
CA TYR A 208 -5.65 -4.65 7.44
C TYR A 208 -4.20 -4.30 7.69
N VAL A 209 -3.32 -5.29 7.74
CA VAL A 209 -1.92 -5.11 8.13
C VAL A 209 -1.02 -5.46 6.95
N ASP A 210 -0.22 -4.50 6.51
CA ASP A 210 0.65 -4.68 5.35
C ASP A 210 1.95 -3.87 5.48
N GLY A 211 3.09 -4.50 5.16
CA GLY A 211 4.40 -3.88 5.28
C GLY A 211 5.53 -4.88 5.49
N PRO A 212 6.66 -4.46 6.09
CA PRO A 212 7.78 -5.35 6.39
C PRO A 212 7.34 -6.54 7.28
N PRO A 213 7.83 -7.78 7.06
CA PRO A 213 7.39 -8.96 7.81
C PRO A 213 7.48 -8.79 9.33
N GLY A 214 8.58 -8.25 9.84
CA GLY A 214 8.73 -8.00 11.29
C GLY A 214 7.70 -7.02 11.86
N MET A 215 7.24 -6.06 11.06
CA MET A 215 6.14 -5.17 11.47
C MET A 215 4.80 -5.89 11.46
N VAL A 216 4.51 -6.67 10.42
CA VAL A 216 3.26 -7.44 10.31
C VAL A 216 3.12 -8.41 11.48
N THR A 217 4.19 -9.17 11.78
CA THR A 217 4.23 -10.08 12.94
C THR A 217 4.00 -9.33 14.25
N ALA A 218 4.75 -8.27 14.52
CA ALA A 218 4.64 -7.52 15.77
C ALA A 218 3.27 -6.86 15.96
N LEU A 219 2.63 -6.38 14.89
CA LEU A 219 1.29 -5.81 14.95
C LEU A 219 0.22 -6.87 15.16
N ARG A 220 0.32 -8.03 14.50
CA ARG A 220 -0.60 -9.15 14.75
C ARG A 220 -0.52 -9.60 16.20
N GLU A 221 0.68 -9.74 16.76
CA GLU A 221 0.87 -10.03 18.19
C GLU A 221 0.26 -8.94 19.09
N THR A 222 0.45 -7.67 18.75
CA THR A 222 -0.13 -6.54 19.49
C THR A 222 -1.67 -6.57 19.49
N LEU A 223 -2.28 -6.88 18.34
CA LEU A 223 -3.74 -6.99 18.20
C LEU A 223 -4.28 -8.21 18.96
N ASN A 224 -3.65 -9.36 18.83
CA ASN A 224 -4.04 -10.58 19.55
C ASN A 224 -3.93 -10.38 21.08
N ALA A 225 -2.86 -9.74 21.56
CA ALA A 225 -2.71 -9.38 22.97
C ALA A 225 -3.71 -8.31 23.44
N ALA A 226 -4.33 -7.58 22.51
CA ALA A 226 -5.43 -6.66 22.78
C ALA A 226 -6.82 -7.34 22.75
N GLY A 227 -6.90 -8.63 22.42
CA GLY A 227 -8.14 -9.40 22.36
C GLY A 227 -8.86 -9.33 21.02
N VAL A 228 -8.20 -8.87 19.96
CA VAL A 228 -8.76 -8.89 18.60
C VAL A 228 -8.83 -10.33 18.12
N ASP A 229 -9.97 -10.71 17.54
CA ASP A 229 -10.13 -12.01 16.89
C ASP A 229 -9.24 -12.07 15.63
N ASP A 230 -8.55 -13.19 15.42
CA ASP A 230 -7.66 -13.39 14.28
C ASP A 230 -8.45 -13.35 12.95
N ASP A 231 -9.74 -13.72 12.95
CA ASP A 231 -10.65 -13.59 11.80
C ASP A 231 -10.89 -12.11 11.40
N ASN A 232 -10.67 -11.18 12.32
CA ASN A 232 -10.72 -9.74 12.07
C ASN A 232 -9.37 -9.15 11.65
N ILE A 233 -8.31 -9.96 11.48
CA ILE A 233 -6.99 -9.49 11.04
C ILE A 233 -6.70 -10.03 9.63
N ARG A 234 -6.51 -9.12 8.68
CA ARG A 234 -6.19 -9.43 7.29
C ARG A 234 -4.77 -8.98 6.99
N THR A 235 -3.94 -9.89 6.48
CA THR A 235 -2.55 -9.62 6.12
C THR A 235 -2.30 -9.97 4.66
N GLU A 236 -1.46 -9.19 3.97
CA GLU A 236 -0.78 -9.63 2.75
C GLU A 236 0.70 -9.83 3.06
N GLU A 237 1.27 -10.95 2.61
CA GLU A 237 2.71 -11.20 2.71
C GLU A 237 3.36 -10.88 1.36
N PHE A 238 4.15 -9.81 1.32
CA PHE A 238 5.01 -9.53 0.17
C PHE A 238 6.33 -10.29 0.27
N SER A 239 6.65 -11.07 -0.76
CA SER A 239 7.91 -11.83 -0.92
C SER A 239 9.17 -10.97 -1.06
N GLY A 240 9.04 -9.63 -1.07
CA GLY A 240 10.15 -8.71 -1.31
C GLY A 240 11.05 -8.43 -0.09
N TYR A 241 10.85 -9.03 1.07
CA TYR A 241 11.67 -8.81 2.26
C TYR A 241 12.49 -10.07 2.58
N PRO A 242 13.81 -9.96 2.83
CA PRO A 242 14.57 -11.12 3.32
C PRO A 242 13.94 -11.60 4.62
N GLN A 243 13.69 -12.90 4.72
CA GLN A 243 13.30 -13.57 5.95
C GLN A 243 14.37 -13.23 7.01
N ALA A 244 13.94 -12.70 8.15
CA ALA A 244 14.84 -12.50 9.27
C ALA A 244 15.25 -13.89 9.79
N GLY A 245 16.51 -14.24 9.60
CA GLY A 245 17.15 -15.37 10.29
C GLY A 245 17.54 -15.00 11.71
#